data_AF-A0A5C5VZZ4-F1
#
_entry.id   AF-A0A5C5VZZ4-F1
#
_cell.length_a   1.000
_cell.length_b   1.000
_cell.length_c   1.000
_cell.angle_alpha   90.00
_cell.angle_beta   90.00
_cell.angle_gamma   90.00
#
_symmetry.space_group_name_H-M   'P 1'
#
loop_
_entity.id
_entity.type
_entity.pdbx_description
1 polymer ?
#
loop_
_entity_poly.entity_id
_entity_poly.type
_entity_poly.pdbx_seq_one_letter_code
_entity_poly.pdbx_strand_id
1 'polypeptide(L)'
;MSNDLDTRAAAFRNALNQTGQSHLLAFWNELPAAPRAELLDDLEQVNWSALPEQIEGFVRRRPVCDVPADIEPAPIHPIQPRPGQEKLYTDAADAGRAALRAGQVAAFMVAGGQGTRLGFDGPKGAFRATPIRSAPLFQIFAEALTRSGERYGRSPRWYIMTSPQNDAATRSFFDEHDYFGFPRGDVRFFRQGQMPAFLPDGRIALAEKHRLALSPDGHGGSLRALAASGALAEMQCDGVEFISYFQVDNPLVRVLDPLFIGLHIVTGSEMSSKAVTKADDLERVGNFCRAGGRIQIIEYSDLPDSLARSKNPDGTRRLDAGSIAIHMLSRDFVQRLTAAGSDIRLPWHRADKKVETIDAHGNRIVPTSPNAVKLEMFVFDAIPLARNPLVLYTSRAEEFSPIKNADGVDSPATARRDMIRRAAGWLESCGRNVPRDTHGKPLHPIEITPRLALDAADLAERLGERRISFGGPLLLDA
;
A
#
# COMPACT_ATOMS: atom_id res chain seq x y z
N MET A 1 3.07 -2.38 -41.23
CA MET A 1 3.35 -1.67 -39.96
C MET A 1 2.88 -0.22 -39.99
N SER A 2 3.32 0.66 -40.90
CA SER A 2 2.85 2.07 -40.91
C SER A 2 1.32 2.22 -41.02
N ASN A 3 0.68 1.45 -41.91
CA ASN A 3 -0.78 1.53 -42.13
C ASN A 3 -1.61 1.13 -40.89
N ASP A 4 -1.03 0.32 -40.00
CA ASP A 4 -1.67 -0.13 -38.76
C ASP A 4 -1.58 0.95 -37.66
N LEU A 5 -0.41 1.59 -37.52
CA LEU A 5 -0.21 2.70 -36.59
C LEU A 5 -1.06 3.92 -36.94
N ASP A 6 -1.18 4.26 -38.23
CA ASP A 6 -2.02 5.37 -38.66
C ASP A 6 -3.52 5.10 -38.43
N THR A 7 -3.93 3.83 -38.52
CA THR A 7 -5.30 3.40 -38.17
C THR A 7 -5.55 3.50 -36.66
N ARG A 8 -4.61 3.03 -35.82
CA ARG A 8 -4.66 3.20 -34.36
C ARG A 8 -4.73 4.68 -33.98
N ALA A 9 -3.88 5.53 -34.57
CA ALA A 9 -3.90 6.97 -34.35
C ALA A 9 -5.22 7.61 -34.76
N ALA A 10 -5.80 7.20 -35.89
CA ALA A 10 -7.09 7.69 -36.35
C ALA A 10 -8.23 7.37 -35.34
N ALA A 11 -8.17 6.23 -34.67
CA ALA A 11 -9.14 5.88 -33.62
C ALA A 11 -9.11 6.87 -32.43
N PHE A 12 -7.92 7.38 -32.07
CA PHE A 12 -7.78 8.37 -31.00
C PHE A 12 -8.15 9.80 -31.40
N ARG A 13 -8.07 10.17 -32.69
CA ARG A 13 -8.34 11.56 -33.13
C ARG A 13 -9.69 12.08 -32.68
N ASN A 14 -10.73 11.26 -32.70
CA ASN A 14 -12.06 11.65 -32.26
C ASN A 14 -12.09 11.96 -30.76
N ALA A 15 -11.56 11.07 -29.92
CA ALA A 15 -11.48 11.27 -28.47
C ALA A 15 -10.62 12.50 -28.12
N LEU A 16 -9.49 12.68 -28.79
CA LEU A 16 -8.60 13.83 -28.61
C LEU A 16 -9.30 15.15 -28.97
N ASN A 17 -9.99 15.19 -30.10
CA ASN A 17 -10.73 16.40 -30.52
C ASN A 17 -11.87 16.73 -29.54
N GLN A 18 -12.64 15.73 -29.11
CA GLN A 18 -13.76 15.92 -28.19
C GLN A 18 -13.30 16.38 -26.80
N THR A 19 -12.10 15.99 -26.38
CA THR A 19 -11.54 16.34 -25.06
C THR A 19 -10.58 17.53 -25.09
N GLY A 20 -10.36 18.15 -26.27
CA GLY A 20 -9.46 19.28 -26.44
C GLY A 20 -7.97 18.93 -26.28
N GLN A 21 -7.58 17.69 -26.58
CA GLN A 21 -6.24 17.14 -26.38
C GLN A 21 -5.51 16.84 -27.71
N SER A 22 -5.94 17.42 -28.83
CA SER A 22 -5.37 17.14 -30.16
C SER A 22 -3.88 17.48 -30.28
N HIS A 23 -3.34 18.34 -29.41
CA HIS A 23 -1.92 18.68 -29.37
C HIS A 23 -1.02 17.48 -29.06
N LEU A 24 -1.55 16.40 -28.48
CA LEU A 24 -0.78 15.18 -28.22
C LEU A 24 -0.27 14.51 -29.50
N LEU A 25 -0.90 14.75 -30.65
CA LEU A 25 -0.45 14.26 -31.95
C LEU A 25 0.28 15.34 -32.78
N ALA A 26 0.64 16.49 -32.20
CA ALA A 26 1.26 17.60 -32.93
C ALA A 26 2.53 17.20 -33.68
N PHE A 27 3.33 16.31 -33.09
CA PHE A 27 4.60 15.84 -33.66
C PHE A 27 4.47 14.52 -34.45
N TRP A 28 3.27 13.95 -34.60
CA TRP A 28 3.06 12.59 -35.16
C TRP A 28 3.80 12.36 -36.48
N ASN A 29 3.72 13.33 -37.38
CA ASN A 29 4.31 13.23 -38.72
C ASN A 29 5.85 13.27 -38.71
N GLU A 30 6.46 13.79 -37.64
CA GLU A 30 7.92 13.81 -37.44
C GLU A 30 8.45 12.51 -36.80
N LEU A 31 7.57 11.73 -36.15
CA LEU A 31 7.97 10.56 -35.39
C LEU A 31 8.20 9.33 -36.30
N PRO A 32 9.28 8.55 -36.06
CA PRO A 32 9.43 7.24 -36.68
C PRO A 32 8.47 6.21 -36.05
N ALA A 33 8.41 5.01 -36.65
CA ALA A 33 7.40 4.00 -36.30
C ALA A 33 7.45 3.54 -34.83
N ALA A 34 8.62 3.36 -34.22
CA ALA A 34 8.74 2.93 -32.83
C ALA A 34 8.22 4.00 -31.84
N PRO A 35 8.68 5.26 -31.89
CA PRO A 35 8.09 6.34 -31.08
C PRO A 35 6.60 6.56 -31.31
N ARG A 36 6.08 6.35 -32.53
CA ARG A 36 4.64 6.37 -32.79
C ARG A 36 3.89 5.29 -32.01
N ALA A 37 4.44 4.08 -31.96
CA ALA A 37 3.86 2.99 -31.17
C ALA A 37 3.86 3.34 -29.68
N GLU A 38 4.97 3.86 -29.14
CA GLU A 38 5.05 4.27 -27.73
C GLU A 38 4.02 5.34 -27.36
N LEU A 39 3.80 6.34 -28.23
CA LEU A 39 2.78 7.35 -28.01
C LEU A 39 1.38 6.74 -27.97
N LEU A 40 1.08 5.81 -28.87
CA LEU A 40 -0.21 5.13 -28.89
C LEU A 40 -0.40 4.26 -27.64
N ASP A 41 0.64 3.58 -27.18
CA ASP A 41 0.61 2.78 -25.96
C ASP A 41 0.38 3.67 -24.72
N ASP A 42 0.94 4.89 -24.69
CA ASP A 42 0.64 5.88 -23.66
C ASP A 42 -0.84 6.38 -23.75
N LEU A 43 -1.37 6.61 -24.96
CA LEU A 43 -2.76 7.05 -25.16
C LEU A 43 -3.81 5.99 -24.79
N GLU A 44 -3.48 4.70 -24.98
CA GLU A 44 -4.33 3.56 -24.59
C GLU A 44 -4.52 3.46 -23.07
N GLN A 45 -3.60 4.00 -22.29
CA GLN A 45 -3.67 4.00 -20.82
C GLN A 45 -4.61 5.09 -20.26
N VAL A 46 -4.98 6.08 -21.07
CA VAL A 46 -5.80 7.21 -20.63
C VAL A 46 -7.29 6.86 -20.68
N ASN A 47 -7.99 7.08 -19.57
CA ASN A 47 -9.45 6.97 -19.53
C ASN A 47 -10.10 8.23 -20.12
N TRP A 48 -10.26 8.25 -21.44
CA TRP A 48 -10.79 9.39 -22.19
C TRP A 48 -12.21 9.81 -21.78
N SER A 49 -13.05 8.88 -21.34
CA SER A 49 -14.42 9.20 -20.93
C SER A 49 -14.49 9.91 -19.57
N ALA A 50 -13.54 9.65 -18.66
CA ALA A 50 -13.46 10.31 -17.36
C ALA A 50 -12.69 11.64 -17.39
N LEU A 51 -11.94 11.90 -18.46
CA LEU A 51 -11.02 13.02 -18.57
C LEU A 51 -11.69 14.40 -18.43
N PRO A 52 -12.87 14.69 -19.02
CA PRO A 52 -13.50 16.00 -18.89
C PRO A 52 -13.85 16.36 -17.44
N GLU A 53 -14.39 15.40 -16.67
CA GLU A 53 -14.71 15.58 -15.26
C GLU A 53 -13.46 15.86 -14.43
N GLN A 54 -12.37 15.15 -14.72
CA GLN A 54 -11.09 15.33 -14.04
C GLN A 54 -10.50 16.73 -14.29
N ILE A 55 -10.50 17.17 -15.55
CA ILE A 55 -9.96 18.48 -15.94
C ILE A 55 -10.77 19.61 -15.31
N GLU A 56 -12.10 19.59 -15.47
CA GLU A 56 -12.96 20.67 -14.98
C GLU A 56 -13.09 20.67 -13.45
N GLY A 57 -13.13 19.49 -12.83
CA GLY A 57 -13.31 19.33 -11.40
C GLY A 57 -12.04 19.61 -10.59
N PHE A 58 -10.87 19.20 -11.09
CA PHE A 58 -9.65 19.11 -10.28
C PHE A 58 -8.41 19.80 -10.88
N VAL A 59 -8.34 19.99 -12.20
CA VAL A 59 -7.19 20.66 -12.83
C VAL A 59 -7.41 22.17 -12.89
N ARG A 60 -8.48 22.58 -13.59
CA ARG A 60 -8.84 24.00 -13.77
C ARG A 60 -9.36 24.63 -12.50
N ARG A 61 -10.01 23.83 -11.65
CA ARG A 61 -10.44 24.23 -10.31
C ARG A 61 -9.45 23.67 -9.29
N ARG A 62 -9.24 24.42 -8.21
CA ARG A 62 -8.54 23.91 -7.04
C ARG A 62 -9.61 23.64 -5.97
N PRO A 63 -10.00 22.38 -5.76
CA PRO A 63 -10.88 22.05 -4.65
C PRO A 63 -10.23 22.53 -3.35
N VAL A 64 -10.99 23.24 -2.54
CA VAL A 64 -10.54 23.62 -1.20
C VAL A 64 -10.71 22.38 -0.32
N CYS A 65 -9.63 21.90 0.28
CA CYS A 65 -9.72 20.92 1.34
C CYS A 65 -10.03 21.68 2.63
N ASP A 66 -11.32 21.82 2.95
CA ASP A 66 -11.72 22.39 4.22
C ASP A 66 -11.50 21.36 5.31
N VAL A 67 -10.52 21.62 6.17
CA VAL A 67 -10.32 20.87 7.42
C VAL A 67 -11.61 21.00 8.23
N PRO A 68 -12.34 19.91 8.52
CA PRO A 68 -13.61 20.02 9.21
C PRO A 68 -13.47 20.73 10.56
N ALA A 69 -14.39 21.65 10.87
CA ALA A 69 -14.35 22.39 12.12
C ALA A 69 -14.59 21.49 13.36
N ASP A 70 -15.25 20.35 13.16
CA ASP A 70 -15.70 19.39 14.18
C ASP A 70 -14.78 18.16 14.30
N ILE A 71 -13.46 18.33 14.13
CA ILE A 71 -12.53 17.20 14.25
C ILE A 71 -12.48 16.66 15.68
N GLU A 72 -12.78 15.38 15.79
CA GLU A 72 -12.70 14.58 17.01
C GLU A 72 -11.78 13.36 16.82
N PRO A 73 -11.22 12.80 17.91
CA PRO A 73 -10.54 11.51 17.83
C PRO A 73 -11.48 10.42 17.28
N ALA A 74 -10.95 9.56 16.41
CA ALA A 74 -11.73 8.42 15.91
C ALA A 74 -12.08 7.43 17.05
N PRO A 75 -13.23 6.75 17.00
CA PRO A 75 -13.45 5.58 17.84
C PRO A 75 -12.55 4.43 17.37
N ILE A 76 -11.67 3.95 18.25
CA ILE A 76 -10.65 2.94 17.90
C ILE A 76 -10.70 1.79 18.89
N HIS A 77 -10.67 0.57 18.35
CA HIS A 77 -10.51 -0.66 19.12
C HIS A 77 -9.08 -0.74 19.67
N PRO A 78 -8.90 -0.93 20.98
CA PRO A 78 -7.56 -1.12 21.56
C PRO A 78 -6.92 -2.45 21.11
N ILE A 79 -5.60 -2.57 21.27
CA ILE A 79 -4.88 -3.82 20.98
C ILE A 79 -5.42 -4.99 21.83
N GLN A 80 -5.72 -4.70 23.09
CA GLN A 80 -6.25 -5.64 24.07
C GLN A 80 -7.68 -5.22 24.45
N PRO A 81 -8.61 -6.17 24.67
CA PRO A 81 -9.98 -5.84 25.02
C PRO A 81 -10.02 -4.99 26.30
N ARG A 82 -10.90 -3.98 26.32
CA ARG A 82 -11.29 -3.33 27.57
C ARG A 82 -12.20 -4.27 28.38
N PRO A 83 -12.35 -4.05 29.70
CA PRO A 83 -13.34 -4.75 30.50
C PRO A 83 -14.72 -4.75 29.82
N GLY A 84 -15.27 -5.95 29.60
CA GLY A 84 -16.55 -6.16 28.90
C GLY A 84 -16.45 -6.42 27.39
N GLN A 85 -15.25 -6.34 26.79
CA GLN A 85 -15.01 -6.64 25.37
C GLN A 85 -14.34 -7.99 25.12
N GLU A 86 -14.03 -8.75 26.17
CA GLU A 86 -13.25 -10.00 26.10
C GLU A 86 -13.92 -11.03 25.19
N LYS A 87 -15.25 -11.16 25.28
CA LYS A 87 -16.02 -12.06 24.41
C LYS A 87 -15.90 -11.65 22.95
N LEU A 88 -16.05 -10.36 22.63
CA LEU A 88 -15.91 -9.86 21.26
C LEU A 88 -14.54 -10.20 20.66
N TYR A 89 -13.46 -10.01 21.42
CA TYR A 89 -12.10 -10.28 20.92
C TYR A 89 -11.83 -11.78 20.77
N THR A 90 -12.40 -12.59 21.66
CA THR A 90 -12.31 -14.06 21.56
C THR A 90 -13.07 -14.55 20.32
N ASP A 91 -14.34 -14.15 20.18
CA ASP A 91 -15.18 -14.48 19.02
C ASP A 91 -14.55 -13.99 17.72
N ALA A 92 -13.98 -12.78 17.71
CA ALA A 92 -13.27 -12.24 16.56
C ALA A 92 -12.06 -13.11 16.20
N ALA A 93 -11.17 -13.40 17.16
CA ALA A 93 -10.00 -14.22 16.88
C ALA A 93 -10.38 -15.62 16.36
N ASP A 94 -11.47 -16.22 16.87
CA ASP A 94 -12.01 -17.47 16.35
C ASP A 94 -12.56 -17.33 14.92
N ALA A 95 -13.35 -16.30 14.65
CA ALA A 95 -13.90 -16.03 13.33
C ALA A 95 -12.80 -15.79 12.29
N GLY A 96 -11.74 -15.04 12.63
CA GLY A 96 -10.62 -14.83 11.72
C GLY A 96 -9.81 -16.10 11.44
N ARG A 97 -9.58 -16.94 12.46
CA ARG A 97 -8.97 -18.27 12.25
C ARG A 97 -9.85 -19.17 11.37
N ALA A 98 -11.17 -19.13 11.57
CA ALA A 98 -12.11 -19.89 10.76
C ALA A 98 -12.09 -19.44 9.29
N ALA A 99 -12.09 -18.13 9.03
CA ALA A 99 -12.00 -17.58 7.68
C ALA A 99 -10.70 -17.96 6.97
N LEU A 100 -9.57 -17.96 7.68
CA LEU A 100 -8.29 -18.42 7.14
C LEU A 100 -8.31 -19.91 6.78
N ARG A 101 -8.86 -20.77 7.66
CA ARG A 101 -9.04 -22.21 7.37
C ARG A 101 -10.00 -22.49 6.23
N ALA A 102 -10.97 -21.60 6.01
CA ALA A 102 -11.92 -21.67 4.91
C ALA A 102 -11.36 -21.14 3.59
N GLY A 103 -10.18 -20.50 3.58
CA GLY A 103 -9.61 -19.88 2.39
C GLY A 103 -10.30 -18.58 1.97
N GLN A 104 -11.07 -17.95 2.86
CA GLN A 104 -11.88 -16.77 2.55
C GLN A 104 -11.08 -15.45 2.51
N VAL A 105 -9.77 -15.49 2.77
CA VAL A 105 -8.93 -14.30 2.89
C VAL A 105 -7.77 -14.35 1.89
N ALA A 106 -7.65 -13.34 1.05
CA ALA A 106 -6.50 -13.15 0.17
C ALA A 106 -5.55 -12.06 0.69
N ALA A 107 -4.27 -12.20 0.38
CA ALA A 107 -3.28 -11.17 0.62
C ALA A 107 -3.16 -10.26 -0.61
N PHE A 108 -3.21 -8.94 -0.41
CA PHE A 108 -3.02 -7.94 -1.45
C PHE A 108 -1.88 -7.00 -1.08
N MET A 109 -0.77 -7.14 -1.80
CA MET A 109 0.41 -6.30 -1.65
C MET A 109 0.47 -5.22 -2.72
N VAL A 110 0.58 -3.96 -2.29
CA VAL A 110 0.89 -2.84 -3.16
C VAL A 110 2.41 -2.66 -3.27
N ALA A 111 2.95 -2.97 -4.45
CA ALA A 111 4.38 -2.99 -4.75
C ALA A 111 4.74 -2.13 -5.97
N GLY A 112 3.96 -1.07 -6.27
CA GLY A 112 4.23 -0.13 -7.38
C GLY A 112 5.44 0.79 -7.17
N GLY A 113 6.04 0.78 -5.97
CA GLY A 113 7.19 1.61 -5.63
C GLY A 113 8.52 1.11 -6.19
N GLN A 114 9.34 2.04 -6.68
CA GLN A 114 10.74 1.79 -7.01
C GLN A 114 11.64 2.02 -5.78
N GLY A 115 12.78 1.33 -5.73
CA GLY A 115 13.79 1.46 -4.68
C GLY A 115 14.68 2.70 -4.76
N THR A 116 14.42 3.63 -5.68
CA THR A 116 15.34 4.74 -6.00
C THR A 116 15.67 5.64 -4.81
N ARG A 117 14.71 5.91 -3.91
CA ARG A 117 14.95 6.65 -2.65
C ARG A 117 15.89 5.94 -1.67
N LEU A 118 16.08 4.64 -1.84
CA LEU A 118 17.00 3.80 -1.07
C LEU A 118 18.37 3.70 -1.74
N GLY A 119 18.58 4.36 -2.89
CA GLY A 119 19.75 4.14 -3.74
C GLY A 119 19.77 2.76 -4.40
N PHE A 120 18.60 2.10 -4.53
CA PHE A 120 18.46 0.77 -5.11
C PHE A 120 17.79 0.87 -6.49
N ASP A 121 18.46 0.34 -7.52
CA ASP A 121 17.94 0.28 -8.87
C ASP A 121 17.15 -1.02 -9.08
N GLY A 122 15.86 -0.97 -8.76
CA GLY A 122 14.97 -2.11 -8.88
C GLY A 122 13.68 -1.96 -8.08
N PRO A 123 12.75 -2.94 -8.21
CA PRO A 123 11.50 -2.94 -7.45
C PRO A 123 11.80 -2.96 -5.96
N LYS A 124 11.11 -2.12 -5.19
CA LYS A 124 11.37 -1.97 -3.75
C LYS A 124 11.30 -3.29 -2.99
N GLY A 125 10.42 -4.21 -3.38
CA GLY A 125 10.30 -5.52 -2.75
C GLY A 125 11.53 -6.43 -2.90
N ALA A 126 12.40 -6.19 -3.88
CA ALA A 126 13.67 -6.90 -4.02
C ALA A 126 14.77 -6.35 -3.10
N PHE A 127 14.50 -5.28 -2.34
CA PHE A 127 15.46 -4.69 -1.42
C PHE A 127 15.75 -5.60 -0.22
N ARG A 128 17.03 -5.78 0.10
CA ARG A 128 17.54 -6.65 1.19
C ARG A 128 17.26 -6.04 2.57
N ALA A 129 16.26 -6.56 3.27
CA ALA A 129 15.73 -5.98 4.49
C ALA A 129 16.22 -6.66 5.78
N THR A 130 16.37 -8.00 5.81
CA THR A 130 16.57 -8.72 7.08
C THR A 130 17.99 -8.56 7.66
N PRO A 131 18.17 -8.64 9.00
CA PRO A 131 19.42 -8.29 9.65
C PRO A 131 20.57 -9.30 9.48
N ILE A 132 20.29 -10.59 9.27
CA ILE A 132 21.30 -11.65 9.15
C ILE A 132 21.32 -12.21 7.74
N ARG A 133 20.19 -12.74 7.25
CA ARG A 133 20.13 -13.35 5.90
C ARG A 133 20.24 -12.33 4.78
N SER A 134 19.99 -11.05 5.09
CA SER A 134 19.84 -10.00 4.08
C SER A 134 18.80 -10.40 3.01
N ALA A 135 17.71 -11.03 3.45
CA ALA A 135 16.63 -11.49 2.60
C ALA A 135 15.82 -10.29 2.05
N PRO A 136 15.35 -10.35 0.79
CA PRO A 136 14.51 -9.32 0.20
C PRO A 136 13.13 -9.27 0.88
N LEU A 137 12.48 -8.10 0.83
CA LEU A 137 11.12 -7.91 1.37
C LEU A 137 10.12 -8.94 0.79
N PHE A 138 10.18 -9.23 -0.51
CA PHE A 138 9.32 -10.25 -1.13
C PHE A 138 9.46 -11.63 -0.48
N GLN A 139 10.67 -12.04 -0.11
CA GLN A 139 10.91 -13.32 0.57
C GLN A 139 10.26 -13.34 1.96
N ILE A 140 10.33 -12.23 2.71
CA ILE A 140 9.70 -12.12 4.05
C ILE A 140 8.19 -12.39 3.92
N PHE A 141 7.52 -11.79 2.93
CA PHE A 141 6.08 -11.96 2.74
C PHE A 141 5.72 -13.35 2.22
N ALA A 142 6.47 -13.90 1.26
CA ALA A 142 6.27 -15.26 0.76
C ALA A 142 6.41 -16.29 1.89
N GLU A 143 7.44 -16.17 2.73
CA GLU A 143 7.67 -17.03 3.89
C GLU A 143 6.53 -16.93 4.91
N ALA A 144 6.04 -15.71 5.19
CA ALA A 144 4.92 -15.48 6.10
C ALA A 144 3.61 -16.10 5.57
N LEU A 145 3.33 -15.93 4.27
CA LEU A 145 2.13 -16.53 3.65
C LEU A 145 2.22 -18.05 3.63
N THR A 146 3.41 -18.61 3.36
CA THR A 146 3.63 -20.07 3.40
C THR A 146 3.41 -20.62 4.81
N ARG A 147 3.97 -19.98 5.84
CA ARG A 147 3.74 -20.38 7.23
C ARG A 147 2.27 -20.26 7.65
N SER A 148 1.58 -19.21 7.19
CA SER A 148 0.14 -19.05 7.41
C SER A 148 -0.64 -20.21 6.80
N GLY A 149 -0.29 -20.61 5.57
CA GLY A 149 -0.91 -21.76 4.91
C GLY A 149 -0.71 -23.07 5.64
N GLU A 150 0.46 -23.31 6.23
CA GLU A 150 0.71 -24.47 7.09
C GLU A 150 -0.08 -24.42 8.40
N ARG A 151 -0.13 -23.25 9.04
CA ARG A 151 -0.80 -23.07 10.33
C ARG A 151 -2.32 -23.24 10.24
N TYR A 152 -2.92 -22.81 9.13
CA TYR A 152 -4.37 -22.83 8.93
C TYR A 152 -4.83 -23.88 7.89
N GLY A 153 -3.91 -24.62 7.28
CA GLY A 153 -4.21 -25.70 6.34
C GLY A 153 -4.67 -25.25 4.95
N ARG A 154 -4.55 -23.96 4.63
CA ARG A 154 -4.93 -23.39 3.32
C ARG A 154 -3.94 -22.33 2.85
N SER A 155 -3.33 -22.55 1.68
CA SER A 155 -2.52 -21.55 1.00
C SER A 155 -3.41 -20.35 0.62
N PRO A 156 -3.05 -19.12 1.02
CA PRO A 156 -3.81 -17.92 0.65
C PRO A 156 -3.51 -17.51 -0.80
N ARG A 157 -4.47 -16.89 -1.48
CA ARG A 157 -4.19 -16.23 -2.77
C ARG A 157 -3.39 -14.96 -2.52
N TRP A 158 -2.36 -14.71 -3.34
CA TRP A 158 -1.50 -13.54 -3.22
C TRP A 158 -1.55 -12.66 -4.47
N TYR A 159 -2.16 -11.49 -4.30
CA TYR A 159 -2.30 -10.47 -5.33
C TYR A 159 -1.19 -9.43 -5.15
N ILE A 160 -0.44 -9.17 -6.22
CA ILE A 160 0.71 -8.26 -6.21
C ILE A 160 0.50 -7.19 -7.28
N MET A 161 0.29 -5.94 -6.84
CA MET A 161 0.23 -4.81 -7.76
C MET A 161 1.61 -4.22 -7.99
N THR A 162 2.01 -4.16 -9.24
CA THR A 162 3.26 -3.55 -9.73
C THR A 162 2.99 -2.21 -10.41
N SER A 163 4.04 -1.47 -10.76
CA SER A 163 3.95 -0.35 -11.69
C SER A 163 4.35 -0.78 -13.10
N PRO A 164 3.92 -0.09 -14.16
CA PRO A 164 4.44 -0.34 -15.50
C PRO A 164 5.97 -0.35 -15.57
N GLN A 165 6.64 0.47 -14.75
CA GLN A 165 8.09 0.59 -14.70
C GLN A 165 8.78 -0.59 -13.99
N ASN A 166 8.13 -1.26 -13.04
CA ASN A 166 8.76 -2.30 -12.22
C ASN A 166 8.20 -3.72 -12.44
N ASP A 167 7.13 -3.87 -13.22
CA ASP A 167 6.42 -5.14 -13.38
C ASP A 167 7.29 -6.26 -13.96
N ALA A 168 7.99 -5.99 -15.07
CA ALA A 168 8.83 -6.99 -15.72
C ALA A 168 9.98 -7.45 -14.81
N ALA A 169 10.65 -6.50 -14.15
CA ALA A 169 11.72 -6.79 -13.19
C ALA A 169 11.20 -7.55 -11.96
N THR A 170 10.00 -7.20 -11.47
CA THR A 170 9.37 -7.91 -10.34
C THR A 170 9.06 -9.36 -10.69
N ARG A 171 8.41 -9.61 -11.83
CA ARG A 171 8.09 -10.98 -12.27
C ARG A 171 9.34 -11.83 -12.46
N SER A 172 10.35 -11.27 -13.15
CA SER A 172 11.64 -11.95 -13.36
C SER A 172 12.30 -12.29 -12.03
N PHE A 173 12.29 -11.37 -11.06
CA PHE A 173 12.85 -11.61 -9.73
C PHE A 173 12.15 -12.76 -8.99
N PHE A 174 10.82 -12.88 -9.12
CA PHE A 174 10.08 -14.01 -8.55
C PHE A 174 10.40 -15.33 -9.26
N ASP A 175 10.44 -15.34 -10.59
CA ASP A 175 10.79 -16.54 -11.38
C ASP A 175 12.22 -17.01 -11.06
N GLU A 176 13.19 -16.10 -10.95
CA GLU A 176 14.60 -16.38 -10.60
C GLU A 176 14.77 -17.00 -9.21
N HIS A 177 13.85 -16.71 -8.27
CA HIS A 177 13.89 -17.22 -6.90
C HIS A 177 12.87 -18.34 -6.64
N ASP A 178 12.30 -18.94 -7.71
CA ASP A 178 11.28 -19.99 -7.62
C ASP A 178 10.12 -19.60 -6.67
N TYR A 179 9.66 -18.35 -6.80
CA TYR A 179 8.61 -17.75 -5.97
C TYR A 179 8.88 -17.86 -4.46
N PHE A 180 10.14 -18.00 -4.05
CA PHE A 180 10.57 -18.24 -2.67
C PHE A 180 9.91 -19.49 -2.04
N GLY A 181 9.57 -20.49 -2.87
CA GLY A 181 8.84 -21.69 -2.48
C GLY A 181 7.34 -21.51 -2.31
N PHE A 182 6.80 -20.31 -2.56
CA PHE A 182 5.35 -20.07 -2.55
C PHE A 182 4.70 -20.61 -3.85
N PRO A 183 3.51 -21.21 -3.81
CA PRO A 183 2.92 -21.80 -5.01
C PRO A 183 2.69 -20.76 -6.11
N ARG A 184 3.34 -20.93 -7.27
CA ARG A 184 3.22 -20.03 -8.43
C ARG A 184 1.78 -19.79 -8.85
N GLY A 185 0.95 -20.84 -8.82
CA GLY A 185 -0.46 -20.78 -9.18
C GLY A 185 -1.28 -19.86 -8.27
N ASP A 186 -0.79 -19.59 -7.04
CA ASP A 186 -1.42 -18.74 -6.03
C ASP A 186 -0.98 -17.27 -6.11
N VAL A 187 -0.07 -16.91 -7.02
CA VAL A 187 0.38 -15.53 -7.20
C VAL A 187 -0.23 -14.89 -8.45
N ARG A 188 -0.92 -13.77 -8.25
CA ARG A 188 -1.47 -12.94 -9.32
C ARG A 188 -0.80 -11.58 -9.36
N PHE A 189 -0.02 -11.33 -10.41
CA PHE A 189 0.54 -10.01 -10.69
C PHE A 189 -0.37 -9.20 -11.62
N PHE A 190 -0.53 -7.93 -11.32
CA PHE A 190 -1.19 -6.96 -12.20
C PHE A 190 -0.60 -5.56 -12.02
N ARG A 191 -0.77 -4.70 -13.02
CA ARG A 191 -0.20 -3.34 -13.00
C ARG A 191 -1.21 -2.34 -12.46
N GLN A 192 -0.72 -1.36 -11.71
CA GLN A 192 -1.49 -0.19 -11.33
C GLN A 192 -1.82 0.69 -12.54
N GLY A 193 -2.85 1.53 -12.40
CA GLY A 193 -3.18 2.55 -13.38
C GLY A 193 -2.17 3.68 -13.44
N GLN A 194 -2.22 4.47 -14.51
CA GLN A 194 -1.48 5.72 -14.63
C GLN A 194 -2.44 6.89 -14.85
N MET A 195 -2.00 8.07 -14.42
CA MET A 195 -2.69 9.34 -14.62
C MET A 195 -1.74 10.30 -15.34
N PRO A 196 -2.20 10.97 -16.42
CA PRO A 196 -1.43 12.06 -17.01
C PRO A 196 -1.23 13.21 -16.03
N ALA A 197 -0.08 13.86 -16.13
CA ALA A 197 0.11 15.20 -15.62
C ALA A 197 -0.57 16.19 -16.57
N PHE A 198 -1.20 17.22 -16.01
CA PHE A 198 -1.91 18.24 -16.75
C PHE A 198 -1.19 19.57 -16.63
N LEU A 199 -1.08 20.31 -17.74
CA LEU A 199 -0.78 21.73 -17.71
C LEU A 199 -1.94 22.48 -17.01
N PRO A 200 -1.69 23.69 -16.45
CA PRO A 200 -2.71 24.43 -15.71
C PRO A 200 -3.97 24.76 -16.52
N ASP A 201 -3.86 24.77 -17.85
CA ASP A 201 -4.98 25.00 -18.78
C ASP A 201 -5.84 23.75 -19.06
N GLY A 202 -5.49 22.59 -18.49
CA GLY A 202 -6.20 21.32 -18.66
C GLY A 202 -5.65 20.44 -19.79
N ARG A 203 -4.64 20.88 -20.53
CA ARG A 203 -3.97 20.01 -21.52
C ARG A 203 -3.14 18.94 -20.82
N ILE A 204 -3.13 17.72 -21.34
CA ILE A 204 -2.18 16.70 -20.94
C ILE A 204 -0.77 17.14 -21.31
N ALA A 205 0.16 17.04 -20.37
CA ALA A 205 1.56 17.35 -20.60
C ALA A 205 2.28 16.23 -21.36
N LEU A 206 3.13 16.62 -22.31
CA LEU A 206 4.08 15.72 -22.98
C LEU A 206 5.42 15.80 -22.25
N ALA A 207 6.00 14.64 -21.91
CA ALA A 207 7.37 14.54 -21.41
C ALA A 207 8.37 14.63 -22.58
N GLU A 208 8.01 14.02 -23.71
CA GLU A 208 8.76 14.04 -24.97
C GLU A 208 7.78 14.09 -26.14
N LYS A 209 8.26 14.32 -27.38
CA LYS A 209 7.40 14.40 -28.57
C LYS A 209 6.51 13.17 -28.78
N HIS A 210 6.89 12.03 -28.21
CA HIS A 210 6.24 10.74 -28.34
C HIS A 210 5.78 10.15 -27.00
N ARG A 211 5.94 10.87 -25.87
CA ARG A 211 5.64 10.35 -24.53
C ARG A 211 4.76 11.30 -23.73
N LEU A 212 3.69 10.77 -23.16
CA LEU A 212 2.89 11.49 -22.18
C LEU A 212 3.67 11.61 -20.87
N ALA A 213 3.50 12.71 -20.15
CA ALA A 213 4.01 12.83 -18.79
C ALA A 213 3.08 12.05 -17.83
N LEU A 214 3.28 10.74 -17.70
CA LEU A 214 2.46 9.87 -16.85
C LEU A 214 3.03 9.73 -15.43
N SER A 215 2.14 9.57 -14.45
CA SER A 215 2.49 9.17 -13.08
C SER A 215 1.52 8.14 -12.53
N PRO A 216 1.86 7.41 -11.45
CA PRO A 216 0.88 6.58 -10.74
C PRO A 216 -0.37 7.38 -10.36
N ASP A 217 -1.54 6.75 -10.36
CA ASP A 217 -2.82 7.36 -9.98
C ASP A 217 -3.09 7.33 -8.45
N GLY A 218 -2.03 7.20 -7.66
CA GLY A 218 -2.08 7.13 -6.19
C GLY A 218 -2.41 5.73 -5.65
N HIS A 219 -2.18 5.51 -4.36
CA HIS A 219 -2.42 4.20 -3.75
C HIS A 219 -3.91 3.83 -3.69
N GLY A 220 -4.85 4.77 -3.83
CA GLY A 220 -6.28 4.50 -4.01
C GLY A 220 -6.60 3.87 -5.37
N GLY A 221 -5.80 4.15 -6.41
CA GLY A 221 -5.89 3.49 -7.71
C GLY A 221 -5.68 1.98 -7.66
N SER A 222 -5.08 1.48 -6.58
CA SER A 222 -4.89 0.04 -6.36
C SER A 222 -6.19 -0.77 -6.35
N LEU A 223 -7.29 -0.21 -5.82
CA LEU A 223 -8.59 -0.88 -5.81
C LEU A 223 -9.18 -0.98 -7.22
N ARG A 224 -9.03 0.08 -8.03
CA ARG A 224 -9.47 0.08 -9.44
C ARG A 224 -8.63 -0.86 -10.28
N ALA A 225 -7.31 -0.88 -10.08
CA ALA A 225 -6.40 -1.80 -10.75
C ALA A 225 -6.71 -3.26 -10.41
N LEU A 226 -7.04 -3.55 -9.13
CA LEU A 226 -7.47 -4.87 -8.71
C LEU A 226 -8.74 -5.30 -9.45
N ALA A 227 -9.76 -4.43 -9.52
CA ALA A 227 -10.98 -4.70 -10.28
C ALA A 227 -10.73 -4.91 -11.78
N ALA A 228 -9.99 -3.99 -12.41
CA ALA A 228 -9.68 -4.03 -13.84
C ALA A 228 -8.86 -5.27 -14.25
N SER A 229 -8.06 -5.81 -13.33
CA SER A 229 -7.26 -7.02 -13.57
C SER A 229 -8.06 -8.32 -13.63
N GLY A 230 -9.35 -8.28 -13.30
CA GLY A 230 -10.21 -9.47 -13.13
C GLY A 230 -10.04 -10.17 -11.78
N ALA A 231 -9.14 -9.71 -10.91
CA ALA A 231 -8.85 -10.35 -9.63
C ALA A 231 -10.08 -10.47 -8.71
N LEU A 232 -11.02 -9.51 -8.74
CA LEU A 232 -12.24 -9.62 -7.93
C LEU A 232 -13.14 -10.79 -8.36
N ALA A 233 -13.18 -11.09 -9.66
CA ALA A 233 -13.91 -12.24 -10.18
C ALA A 233 -13.18 -13.56 -9.85
N GLU A 234 -11.85 -13.57 -9.96
CA GLU A 234 -11.03 -14.71 -9.52
C GLU A 234 -11.23 -15.01 -8.03
N MET A 235 -11.17 -13.99 -7.17
CA MET A 235 -11.46 -14.09 -5.74
C MET A 235 -12.85 -14.69 -5.49
N GLN A 236 -13.87 -14.25 -6.23
CA GLN A 236 -15.22 -14.80 -6.09
C GLN A 236 -15.27 -16.29 -6.43
N CYS A 237 -14.61 -16.72 -7.51
CA CYS A 237 -14.52 -18.13 -7.89
C CYS A 237 -13.76 -18.97 -6.86
N ASP A 238 -12.72 -18.40 -6.25
CA ASP A 238 -11.89 -19.06 -5.24
C ASP A 238 -12.53 -19.07 -3.84
N GLY A 239 -13.71 -18.45 -3.65
CA GLY A 239 -14.38 -18.34 -2.35
C GLY A 239 -13.76 -17.30 -1.42
N VAL A 240 -12.95 -16.38 -1.94
CA VAL A 240 -12.37 -15.27 -1.19
C VAL A 240 -13.42 -14.18 -0.97
N GLU A 241 -13.63 -13.82 0.29
CA GLU A 241 -14.57 -12.77 0.71
C GLU A 241 -13.85 -11.51 1.21
N PHE A 242 -12.63 -11.66 1.73
CA PHE A 242 -11.89 -10.59 2.39
C PHE A 242 -10.48 -10.43 1.81
N ILE A 243 -10.03 -9.18 1.77
CA ILE A 243 -8.74 -8.79 1.21
C ILE A 243 -7.92 -8.15 2.33
N SER A 244 -6.78 -8.76 2.68
CA SER A 244 -5.79 -8.16 3.56
C SER A 244 -4.80 -7.32 2.74
N TYR A 245 -4.94 -6.01 2.84
CA TYR A 245 -4.17 -5.02 2.09
C TYR A 245 -2.98 -4.51 2.89
N PHE A 246 -1.81 -4.44 2.25
CA PHE A 246 -0.61 -3.85 2.84
C PHE A 246 0.38 -3.30 1.81
N GLN A 247 1.27 -2.42 2.26
CA GLN A 247 2.38 -1.87 1.46
C GLN A 247 3.62 -2.77 1.54
N VAL A 248 4.36 -2.88 0.43
CA VAL A 248 5.58 -3.69 0.34
C VAL A 248 6.70 -3.24 1.30
N ASP A 249 6.64 -2.02 1.82
CA ASP A 249 7.77 -1.38 2.50
C ASP A 249 7.92 -1.68 4.00
N ASN A 250 6.95 -2.39 4.59
CA ASN A 250 6.94 -2.69 6.00
C ASN A 250 7.25 -4.18 6.26
N PRO A 251 8.50 -4.55 6.60
CA PRO A 251 8.87 -5.94 6.88
C PRO A 251 8.20 -6.51 8.14
N LEU A 252 7.61 -5.69 9.02
CA LEU A 252 6.99 -6.15 10.26
C LEU A 252 5.50 -6.50 10.14
N VAL A 253 4.85 -6.16 9.02
CA VAL A 253 3.40 -6.36 8.84
C VAL A 253 2.98 -7.80 9.15
N ARG A 254 1.90 -7.96 9.93
CA ARG A 254 1.20 -9.25 10.05
C ARG A 254 0.22 -9.36 8.89
N VAL A 255 0.65 -10.00 7.81
CA VAL A 255 -0.11 -10.06 6.55
C VAL A 255 -1.50 -10.67 6.73
N LEU A 256 -1.64 -11.72 7.55
CA LEU A 256 -2.91 -12.40 7.80
C LEU A 256 -3.16 -12.49 9.31
N ASP A 257 -3.47 -11.35 9.94
CA ASP A 257 -3.76 -11.25 11.38
C ASP A 257 -5.18 -11.74 11.72
N PRO A 258 -5.34 -12.88 12.42
CA PRO A 258 -6.66 -13.43 12.72
C PRO A 258 -7.53 -12.52 13.58
N LEU A 259 -6.97 -11.73 14.50
CA LEU A 259 -7.78 -10.82 15.32
C LEU A 259 -8.36 -9.71 14.46
N PHE A 260 -7.55 -9.11 13.58
CA PHE A 260 -7.97 -8.02 12.71
C PHE A 260 -8.99 -8.49 11.67
N ILE A 261 -8.75 -9.64 11.03
CA ILE A 261 -9.70 -10.31 10.13
C ILE A 261 -11.01 -10.59 10.87
N GLY A 262 -10.90 -11.14 12.08
CA GLY A 262 -12.01 -11.45 12.95
C GLY A 262 -12.89 -10.26 13.28
N LEU A 263 -12.28 -9.17 13.72
CA LEU A 263 -12.98 -7.92 14.04
C LEU A 263 -13.69 -7.36 12.81
N HIS A 264 -13.06 -7.41 11.63
CA HIS A 264 -13.70 -7.02 10.37
C HIS A 264 -14.98 -7.81 10.11
N ILE A 265 -14.94 -9.14 10.28
CA ILE A 265 -16.07 -10.05 10.08
C ILE A 265 -17.18 -9.80 11.10
N VAL A 266 -16.88 -9.89 12.39
CA VAL A 266 -17.93 -9.87 13.45
C VAL A 266 -18.60 -8.52 13.60
N THR A 267 -17.95 -7.44 13.17
CA THR A 267 -18.54 -6.08 13.16
C THR A 267 -19.26 -5.77 11.85
N GLY A 268 -19.22 -6.67 10.85
CA GLY A 268 -19.79 -6.43 9.52
C GLY A 268 -19.18 -5.21 8.85
N SER A 269 -17.87 -5.01 9.02
CA SER A 269 -17.12 -3.89 8.44
C SER A 269 -16.83 -4.16 6.97
N GLU A 270 -17.03 -3.15 6.12
CA GLU A 270 -16.63 -3.23 4.70
C GLU A 270 -15.19 -2.78 4.47
N MET A 271 -14.66 -1.95 5.37
CA MET A 271 -13.26 -1.55 5.41
C MET A 271 -12.80 -1.34 6.85
N SER A 272 -11.74 -2.03 7.23
CA SER A 272 -11.09 -1.90 8.53
C SER A 272 -9.65 -1.44 8.36
N SER A 273 -9.11 -0.71 9.32
CA SER A 273 -7.74 -0.19 9.24
C SER A 273 -6.97 -0.41 10.54
N LYS A 274 -5.65 -0.56 10.46
CA LYS A 274 -4.79 -0.52 11.65
C LYS A 274 -4.21 0.87 11.87
N ALA A 275 -4.10 1.22 13.15
CA ALA A 275 -3.44 2.43 13.62
C ALA A 275 -2.31 2.08 14.59
N VAL A 276 -1.32 2.97 14.69
CA VAL A 276 -0.34 2.96 15.78
C VAL A 276 -0.40 4.29 16.52
N THR A 277 0.00 4.28 17.79
CA THR A 277 0.35 5.51 18.50
C THR A 277 1.46 6.23 17.73
N LYS A 278 1.31 7.53 17.54
CA LYS A 278 2.32 8.34 16.86
C LYS A 278 3.63 8.38 17.64
N ALA A 279 4.74 8.41 16.92
CA ALA A 279 6.08 8.55 17.51
C ALA A 279 6.28 9.96 18.10
N ASP A 280 5.74 10.97 17.43
CA ASP A 280 5.74 12.37 17.85
C ASP A 280 4.54 13.13 17.27
N ASP A 281 4.33 14.37 17.70
CA ASP A 281 3.17 15.19 17.32
C ASP A 281 3.10 15.47 15.82
N LEU A 282 4.26 15.56 15.14
CA LEU A 282 4.39 15.90 13.73
C LEU A 282 4.85 14.69 12.87
N GLU A 283 4.71 13.47 13.38
CA GLU A 283 5.01 12.26 12.61
C GLU A 283 4.23 12.28 11.29
N ARG A 284 4.93 12.02 10.18
CA ARG A 284 4.41 12.10 8.81
C ARG A 284 3.56 10.87 8.44
N VAL A 285 2.44 10.73 9.15
CA VAL A 285 1.41 9.71 8.95
C VAL A 285 0.04 10.37 8.86
N GLY A 286 -0.86 9.80 8.08
CA GLY A 286 -2.27 10.19 8.10
C GLY A 286 -2.88 9.95 9.49
N ASN A 287 -3.76 10.83 9.94
CA ASN A 287 -4.32 10.81 11.28
C ASN A 287 -5.77 10.36 11.21
N PHE A 288 -6.12 9.26 11.89
CA PHE A 288 -7.53 8.86 12.02
C PHE A 288 -8.28 9.85 12.90
N CYS A 289 -9.38 10.35 12.38
CA CYS A 289 -10.29 11.21 13.10
C CYS A 289 -11.75 10.89 12.76
N ARG A 290 -12.65 11.49 13.54
CA ARG A 290 -14.07 11.58 13.20
C ARG A 290 -14.39 13.02 12.85
N ALA A 291 -15.07 13.22 11.73
CA ALA A 291 -15.66 14.51 11.36
C ALA A 291 -16.95 14.28 10.57
N GLY A 292 -17.96 15.13 10.75
CA GLY A 292 -19.27 14.93 10.13
C GLY A 292 -19.91 13.57 10.48
N GLY A 293 -19.58 13.03 11.66
CA GLY A 293 -20.03 11.71 12.13
C GLY A 293 -19.36 10.51 11.45
N ARG A 294 -18.42 10.71 10.53
CA ARG A 294 -17.74 9.63 9.78
C ARG A 294 -16.29 9.48 10.21
N ILE A 295 -15.79 8.25 10.21
CA ILE A 295 -14.35 7.99 10.36
C ILE A 295 -13.66 8.31 9.05
N GLN A 296 -12.55 9.02 9.12
CA GLN A 296 -11.72 9.36 7.97
C GLN A 296 -10.26 9.54 8.38
N ILE A 297 -9.39 9.75 7.41
CA ILE A 297 -8.00 10.12 7.62
C ILE A 297 -7.78 11.55 7.13
N ILE A 298 -7.14 12.36 7.95
CA ILE A 298 -6.57 13.65 7.52
C ILE A 298 -5.08 13.45 7.33
N GLU A 299 -4.60 13.72 6.12
CA GLU A 299 -3.17 13.63 5.82
C GLU A 299 -2.35 14.62 6.63
N TYR A 300 -1.10 14.26 6.93
CA TYR A 300 -0.23 15.11 7.76
C TYR A 300 0.03 16.48 7.12
N SER A 301 -0.03 16.58 5.79
CA SER A 301 0.13 17.83 5.04
C SER A 301 -1.06 18.75 5.16
N ASP A 302 -2.24 18.20 5.44
CA ASP A 302 -3.51 18.93 5.51
C ASP A 302 -3.98 19.12 6.96
N LEU A 303 -3.30 18.51 7.94
CA LEU A 303 -3.58 18.69 9.37
C LEU A 303 -2.85 19.94 9.92
N PRO A 304 -3.56 20.95 10.43
CA PRO A 304 -2.93 22.12 11.06
C PRO A 304 -2.05 21.74 12.26
N ASP A 305 -0.88 22.36 12.38
CA ASP A 305 0.08 22.15 13.49
C ASP A 305 -0.57 22.28 14.89
N SER A 306 -1.51 23.21 15.04
CA SER A 306 -2.23 23.42 16.30
C SER A 306 -3.07 22.20 16.68
N LEU A 307 -3.68 21.52 15.71
CA LEU A 307 -4.42 20.27 15.92
C LEU A 307 -3.46 19.09 16.10
N ALA A 308 -2.40 19.00 15.29
CA ALA A 308 -1.39 17.95 15.40
C ALA A 308 -0.73 17.91 16.79
N ARG A 309 -0.50 19.08 17.40
CA ARG A 309 0.07 19.25 18.75
C ARG A 309 -0.97 19.25 19.87
N SER A 310 -2.26 19.15 19.55
CA SER A 310 -3.32 19.22 20.57
C SER A 310 -3.25 18.05 21.55
N LYS A 311 -3.51 18.35 22.83
CA LYS A 311 -3.42 17.40 23.95
C LYS A 311 -4.75 17.25 24.67
N ASN A 312 -4.98 16.07 25.24
CA ASN A 312 -6.04 15.84 26.22
C ASN A 312 -5.65 16.47 27.58
N PRO A 313 -6.59 16.60 28.53
CA PRO A 313 -6.30 17.15 29.87
C PRO A 313 -5.21 16.40 30.65
N ASP A 314 -5.00 15.12 30.35
CA ASP A 314 -3.96 14.26 30.95
C ASP A 314 -2.57 14.43 30.27
N GLY A 315 -2.44 15.33 29.29
CA GLY A 315 -1.21 15.59 28.55
C GLY A 315 -0.94 14.63 27.38
N THR A 316 -1.77 13.61 27.16
CA THR A 316 -1.66 12.70 26.01
C THR A 316 -2.05 13.41 24.71
N ARG A 317 -1.56 12.94 23.56
CA ARG A 317 -1.99 13.48 22.25
C ARG A 317 -3.48 13.23 22.02
N ARG A 318 -4.19 14.27 21.59
CA ARG A 318 -5.62 14.17 21.25
C ARG A 318 -5.82 13.36 19.95
N LEU A 319 -5.03 13.66 18.93
CA LEU A 319 -5.00 12.93 17.65
C LEU A 319 -3.74 12.08 17.58
N ASP A 320 -3.80 10.90 18.20
CA ASP A 320 -2.64 10.00 18.35
C ASP A 320 -2.65 8.79 17.40
N ALA A 321 -3.73 8.60 16.66
CA ALA A 321 -3.95 7.44 15.81
C ALA A 321 -3.32 7.65 14.42
N GLY A 322 -2.08 7.19 14.26
CA GLY A 322 -1.36 7.22 12.98
C GLY A 322 -1.72 6.03 12.08
N SER A 323 -2.07 6.31 10.83
CA SER A 323 -2.30 5.31 9.79
C SER A 323 -1.01 4.66 9.33
N ILE A 324 -1.02 3.33 9.25
CA ILE A 324 0.11 2.52 8.79
C ILE A 324 -0.18 1.79 7.47
N ALA A 325 -1.26 2.19 6.77
CA ALA A 325 -1.67 1.65 5.46
C ALA A 325 -1.85 0.11 5.43
N ILE A 326 -2.37 -0.46 6.53
CA ILE A 326 -2.80 -1.85 6.62
C ILE A 326 -4.32 -1.85 6.75
N HIS A 327 -4.99 -2.53 5.83
CA HIS A 327 -6.46 -2.54 5.76
C HIS A 327 -7.01 -3.96 5.56
N MET A 328 -8.20 -4.22 6.08
CA MET A 328 -9.07 -5.30 5.59
C MET A 328 -10.16 -4.67 4.74
N LEU A 329 -10.47 -5.28 3.60
CA LEU A 329 -11.55 -4.85 2.72
C LEU A 329 -12.44 -6.04 2.40
N SER A 330 -13.75 -5.86 2.43
CA SER A 330 -14.67 -6.84 1.84
C SER A 330 -14.57 -6.79 0.31
N ARG A 331 -14.49 -7.95 -0.34
CA ARG A 331 -14.44 -8.06 -1.81
C ARG A 331 -15.59 -7.32 -2.48
N ASP A 332 -16.81 -7.51 -1.97
CA ASP A 332 -18.03 -6.89 -2.51
C ASP A 332 -18.03 -5.37 -2.38
N PHE A 333 -17.41 -4.83 -1.32
CA PHE A 333 -17.24 -3.39 -1.16
C PHE A 333 -16.31 -2.83 -2.24
N VAL A 334 -15.18 -3.49 -2.50
CA VAL A 334 -14.27 -3.08 -3.58
C VAL A 334 -14.95 -3.19 -4.94
N GLN A 335 -15.72 -4.26 -5.18
CA GLN A 335 -16.48 -4.45 -6.41
C GLN A 335 -17.50 -3.32 -6.61
N ARG A 336 -18.26 -2.95 -5.57
CA ARG A 336 -19.20 -1.83 -5.61
C ARG A 336 -18.50 -0.49 -5.82
N LEU A 337 -17.42 -0.21 -5.09
CA LEU A 337 -16.64 1.03 -5.20
C LEU A 337 -16.06 1.25 -6.61
N THR A 338 -15.73 0.16 -7.31
CA THR A 338 -15.05 0.21 -8.62
C THR A 338 -15.98 -0.03 -9.81
N ALA A 339 -17.25 -0.38 -9.57
CA ALA A 339 -18.21 -0.67 -10.61
C ALA A 339 -18.50 0.56 -11.50
N ALA A 340 -18.67 0.30 -12.80
CA ALA A 340 -19.13 1.33 -13.74
C ALA A 340 -20.52 1.83 -13.31
N GLY A 341 -20.67 3.15 -13.22
CA GLY A 341 -21.94 3.76 -12.77
C GLY A 341 -22.15 3.75 -11.25
N SER A 342 -21.18 3.30 -10.44
CA SER A 342 -21.30 3.33 -8.98
C SER A 342 -21.60 4.73 -8.43
N ASP A 343 -22.46 4.79 -7.42
CA ASP A 343 -22.79 6.00 -6.64
C ASP A 343 -21.68 6.37 -5.64
N ILE A 344 -20.74 5.47 -5.37
CA ILE A 344 -19.58 5.70 -4.51
C ILE A 344 -18.27 5.54 -5.29
N ARG A 345 -17.37 6.51 -5.15
CA ARG A 345 -16.08 6.55 -5.85
C ARG A 345 -15.05 7.26 -4.97
N LEU A 346 -13.79 6.87 -5.11
CA LEU A 346 -12.70 7.59 -4.46
C LEU A 346 -12.55 8.98 -5.10
N PRO A 347 -12.35 10.04 -4.29
CA PRO A 347 -12.10 11.37 -4.81
C PRO A 347 -10.70 11.47 -5.43
N TRP A 348 -10.53 12.44 -6.33
CA TRP A 348 -9.22 12.85 -6.81
C TRP A 348 -8.65 13.94 -5.91
N HIS A 349 -7.36 13.81 -5.59
CA HIS A 349 -6.57 14.83 -4.91
C HIS A 349 -5.64 15.50 -5.90
N ARG A 350 -5.64 16.84 -5.88
CA ARG A 350 -4.80 17.67 -6.72
C ARG A 350 -3.46 17.91 -6.05
N ALA A 351 -2.36 17.66 -6.77
CA ALA A 351 -1.02 18.04 -6.36
C ALA A 351 -0.30 18.84 -7.46
N ASP A 352 0.04 20.10 -7.17
CA ASP A 352 0.87 20.92 -8.06
C ASP A 352 2.33 20.49 -7.94
N LYS A 353 2.96 20.10 -9.06
CA LYS A 353 4.32 19.53 -9.10
C LYS A 353 5.17 20.18 -10.18
N LYS A 354 6.48 20.06 -9.98
CA LYS A 354 7.49 20.32 -11.00
C LYS A 354 7.61 19.05 -11.85
N VAL A 355 7.23 19.15 -13.12
CA VAL A 355 7.27 18.03 -14.07
C VAL A 355 8.05 18.51 -15.28
N GLU A 356 9.09 17.76 -15.66
CA GLU A 356 9.78 18.04 -16.93
C GLU A 356 8.85 17.73 -18.10
N THR A 357 8.75 18.67 -19.03
CA THR A 357 7.83 18.60 -20.18
C THR A 357 8.49 19.13 -21.44
N ILE A 358 7.78 19.12 -22.56
CA ILE A 358 8.15 19.87 -23.77
C ILE A 358 7.16 21.00 -24.07
N ASP A 359 7.63 22.04 -24.75
CA ASP A 359 6.79 23.11 -25.29
C ASP A 359 6.12 22.74 -26.64
N ALA A 360 5.37 23.67 -27.22
CA ALA A 360 4.70 23.49 -28.51
C ALA A 360 5.66 23.32 -29.71
N HIS A 361 6.95 23.65 -29.54
CA HIS A 361 8.00 23.47 -30.53
C HIS A 361 8.83 22.20 -30.28
N GLY A 362 8.55 21.47 -29.19
CA GLY A 362 9.27 20.26 -28.79
C GLY A 362 10.55 20.54 -27.98
N ASN A 363 10.76 21.75 -27.49
CA ASN A 363 11.90 22.08 -26.63
C ASN A 363 11.65 21.61 -25.19
N ARG A 364 12.67 21.04 -24.55
CA ARG A 364 12.60 20.58 -23.15
C ARG A 364 12.44 21.75 -22.19
N ILE A 365 11.50 21.62 -21.27
CA ILE A 365 11.24 22.53 -20.15
C ILE A 365 11.65 21.82 -18.85
N VAL A 366 12.59 22.42 -18.13
CA VAL A 366 12.93 22.04 -16.75
C VAL A 366 12.41 23.12 -15.82
N PRO A 367 11.30 22.90 -15.10
CA PRO A 367 10.61 23.95 -14.37
C PRO A 367 11.27 24.31 -13.03
N THR A 368 11.34 25.60 -12.71
CA THR A 368 11.84 26.09 -11.41
C THR A 368 10.73 26.20 -10.35
N SER A 369 9.48 26.38 -10.77
CA SER A 369 8.25 26.38 -9.96
C SER A 369 7.26 25.32 -10.46
N PRO A 370 6.24 24.90 -9.69
CA PRO A 370 5.23 23.95 -10.17
C PRO A 370 4.58 24.39 -11.49
N ASN A 371 4.63 23.53 -12.51
CA ASN A 371 4.15 23.78 -13.87
C ASN A 371 3.07 22.78 -14.32
N ALA A 372 2.81 21.75 -13.53
CA ALA A 372 1.82 20.74 -13.86
C ALA A 372 1.03 20.29 -12.63
N VAL A 373 -0.20 19.86 -12.87
CA VAL A 373 -1.12 19.26 -11.91
C VAL A 373 -1.06 17.75 -12.05
N LYS A 374 -0.88 17.04 -10.94
CA LYS A 374 -1.08 15.59 -10.83
C LYS A 374 -2.34 15.30 -10.05
N LEU A 375 -3.08 14.27 -10.46
CA LEU A 375 -4.24 13.77 -9.75
C LEU A 375 -3.91 12.39 -9.16
N GLU A 376 -4.19 12.21 -7.88
CA GLU A 376 -3.95 10.96 -7.14
C GLU A 376 -5.20 10.58 -6.34
N MET A 377 -5.50 9.29 -6.22
CA MET A 377 -6.50 8.79 -5.27
C MET A 377 -5.81 8.22 -4.05
N PHE A 378 -6.46 8.33 -2.88
CA PHE A 378 -5.99 7.72 -1.66
C PHE A 378 -6.91 6.58 -1.22
N VAL A 379 -6.31 5.43 -0.87
CA VAL A 379 -7.06 4.22 -0.48
C VAL A 379 -7.89 4.45 0.79
N PHE A 380 -7.42 5.31 1.69
CA PHE A 380 -8.12 5.60 2.93
C PHE A 380 -9.39 6.44 2.73
N ASP A 381 -9.57 7.09 1.58
CA ASP A 381 -10.83 7.76 1.26
C ASP A 381 -11.98 6.78 1.05
N ALA A 382 -11.70 5.47 0.98
CA ALA A 382 -12.73 4.45 0.98
C ALA A 382 -13.36 4.24 2.38
N ILE A 383 -12.67 4.63 3.47
CA ILE A 383 -13.15 4.47 4.85
C ILE A 383 -14.51 5.16 5.07
N PRO A 384 -14.69 6.45 4.74
CA PRO A 384 -16.00 7.12 4.91
C PRO A 384 -17.09 6.62 3.95
N LEU A 385 -16.75 5.77 2.97
CA LEU A 385 -17.68 5.15 2.02
C LEU A 385 -18.10 3.73 2.43
N ALA A 386 -17.36 3.12 3.35
CA ALA A 386 -17.60 1.77 3.85
C ALA A 386 -18.72 1.74 4.90
N ARG A 387 -19.46 0.63 4.96
CA ARG A 387 -20.33 0.33 6.10
C ARG A 387 -19.50 -0.13 7.30
N ASN A 388 -19.88 0.33 8.49
CA ASN A 388 -19.26 -0.02 9.77
C ASN A 388 -17.73 0.05 9.74
N PRO A 389 -17.10 1.16 9.30
CA PRO A 389 -15.65 1.24 9.27
C PRO A 389 -15.10 1.06 10.68
N LEU A 390 -14.05 0.25 10.82
CA LEU A 390 -13.42 0.00 12.11
C LEU A 390 -11.93 0.33 12.05
N VAL A 391 -11.39 0.83 13.17
CA VAL A 391 -9.95 1.04 13.34
C VAL A 391 -9.49 0.25 14.55
N LEU A 392 -8.39 -0.49 14.40
CA LEU A 392 -7.75 -1.27 15.46
C LEU A 392 -6.36 -0.69 15.75
N TYR A 393 -6.08 -0.33 17.00
CA TYR A 393 -4.71 -0.07 17.41
C TYR A 393 -3.89 -1.35 17.36
N THR A 394 -2.67 -1.26 16.83
CA THR A 394 -1.65 -2.30 16.91
C THR A 394 -0.37 -1.77 17.57
N SER A 395 0.55 -2.69 17.92
CA SER A 395 1.86 -2.36 18.44
C SER A 395 2.82 -2.02 17.31
N ARG A 396 3.42 -0.82 17.37
CA ARG A 396 4.47 -0.40 16.44
C ARG A 396 5.66 -1.36 16.45
N ALA A 397 6.07 -1.80 17.65
CA ALA A 397 7.19 -2.74 17.81
C ALA A 397 6.91 -4.12 17.17
N GLU A 398 5.63 -4.48 17.02
CA GLU A 398 5.23 -5.74 16.40
C GLU A 398 4.97 -5.62 14.90
N GLU A 399 4.38 -4.50 14.44
CA GLU A 399 3.75 -4.43 13.13
C GLU A 399 4.17 -3.26 12.26
N PHE A 400 5.02 -2.33 12.71
CA PHE A 400 5.34 -1.14 11.92
C PHE A 400 6.78 -0.65 12.07
N SER A 401 7.61 -0.94 11.05
CA SER A 401 8.93 -0.34 10.88
C SER A 401 9.25 -0.25 9.39
N PRO A 402 8.69 0.75 8.68
CA PRO A 402 8.79 0.82 7.22
C PRO A 402 10.20 1.23 6.76
N ILE A 403 10.57 0.82 5.56
CA ILE A 403 11.82 1.21 4.88
C ILE A 403 11.47 2.19 3.76
N LYS A 404 11.57 3.50 4.03
CA LYS A 404 11.24 4.58 3.09
C LYS A 404 12.44 5.39 2.63
N ASN A 405 13.45 5.54 3.48
CA ASN A 405 14.64 6.36 3.27
C ASN A 405 15.90 5.49 3.29
N ALA A 406 16.97 5.94 2.63
CA ALA A 406 18.26 5.23 2.65
C ALA A 406 18.86 5.17 4.07
N ASP A 407 18.69 6.25 4.83
CA ASP A 407 19.23 6.45 6.18
C ASP A 407 18.24 7.23 7.07
N GLY A 408 18.55 7.30 8.38
CA GLY A 408 17.72 8.01 9.35
C GLY A 408 16.43 7.26 9.73
N VAL A 409 15.35 8.01 9.95
CA VAL A 409 14.02 7.48 10.28
C VAL A 409 13.46 6.70 9.09
N ASP A 410 12.75 5.60 9.35
CA ASP A 410 12.18 4.72 8.34
C ASP A 410 13.23 4.24 7.32
N SER A 411 14.35 3.70 7.81
CA SER A 411 15.49 3.23 7.01
C SER A 411 15.75 1.73 7.20
N PRO A 412 16.60 1.10 6.36
CA PRO A 412 17.03 -0.28 6.58
C PRO A 412 17.62 -0.49 7.99
N ALA A 413 18.34 0.50 8.52
CA ALA A 413 18.94 0.43 9.84
C ALA A 413 17.88 0.39 10.96
N THR A 414 16.83 1.21 10.88
CA THR A 414 15.74 1.19 11.87
C THR A 414 14.92 -0.08 11.76
N ALA A 415 14.60 -0.53 10.54
CA ALA A 415 13.86 -1.77 10.31
C ALA A 415 14.60 -3.00 10.85
N ARG A 416 15.90 -3.14 10.58
CA ARG A 416 16.74 -4.23 11.11
C ARG A 416 16.82 -4.20 12.63
N ARG A 417 17.02 -3.02 13.22
CA ARG A 417 17.01 -2.84 14.68
C ARG A 417 15.69 -3.32 15.28
N ASP A 418 14.56 -2.96 14.69
CA ASP A 418 13.24 -3.28 15.20
C ASP A 418 12.90 -4.77 15.01
N MET A 419 13.30 -5.38 13.88
CA MET A 419 13.24 -6.83 13.66
C MET A 419 14.03 -7.61 14.73
N ILE A 420 15.27 -7.19 15.04
CA ILE A 420 16.10 -7.82 16.07
C ILE A 420 15.44 -7.72 17.44
N ARG A 421 14.90 -6.54 17.79
CA ARG A 421 14.23 -6.31 19.08
C ARG A 421 12.95 -7.12 19.22
N ARG A 422 12.14 -7.21 18.15
CA ARG A 422 10.94 -8.04 18.10
C ARG A 422 11.30 -9.52 18.30
N ALA A 423 12.30 -10.01 17.56
CA ALA A 423 12.76 -11.39 17.68
C ALA A 423 13.27 -11.71 19.10
N ALA A 424 14.02 -10.80 19.72
CA ALA A 424 14.43 -10.93 21.11
C ALA A 424 13.24 -11.02 22.07
N GLY A 425 12.25 -10.12 21.92
CA GLY A 425 11.05 -10.12 22.75
C GLY A 425 10.23 -11.41 22.61
N TRP A 426 10.14 -11.98 21.41
CA TRP A 426 9.48 -13.27 21.20
C TRP A 426 10.22 -14.43 21.85
N LEU A 427 11.56 -14.44 21.81
CA LEU A 427 12.36 -15.45 22.50
C LEU A 427 12.20 -15.36 24.02
N GLU A 428 12.16 -14.14 24.56
CA GLU A 428 11.94 -13.90 25.98
C GLU A 428 10.56 -14.34 26.44
N SER A 429 9.51 -14.11 25.65
CA SER A 429 8.17 -14.62 25.96
C SER A 429 8.09 -16.15 25.88
N CYS A 430 9.00 -16.80 25.15
CA CYS A 430 9.20 -18.25 25.15
C CYS A 430 10.14 -18.74 26.27
N GLY A 431 10.46 -17.90 27.27
CA GLY A 431 11.30 -18.26 28.42
C GLY A 431 12.80 -18.32 28.12
N ARG A 432 13.28 -17.75 27.01
CA ARG A 432 14.70 -17.72 26.65
C ARG A 432 15.35 -16.46 27.19
N ASN A 433 16.51 -16.59 27.84
CA ASN A 433 17.27 -15.45 28.35
C ASN A 433 18.16 -14.87 27.24
N VAL A 434 17.70 -13.81 26.57
CA VAL A 434 18.44 -13.12 25.52
C VAL A 434 19.46 -12.16 26.14
N PRO A 435 20.77 -12.31 25.90
CA PRO A 435 21.78 -11.39 26.42
C PRO A 435 21.61 -9.96 25.87
N ARG A 436 21.70 -8.96 26.76
CA ARG A 436 21.54 -7.54 26.42
C ARG A 436 22.70 -6.69 26.94
N ASP A 437 22.95 -5.57 26.26
CA ASP A 437 23.89 -4.54 26.71
C ASP A 437 23.30 -3.69 27.86
N THR A 438 24.09 -2.76 28.38
CA THR A 438 23.70 -1.82 29.44
C THR A 438 22.55 -0.89 29.04
N HIS A 439 22.22 -0.79 27.76
CA HIS A 439 21.11 -0.01 27.22
C HIS A 439 19.89 -0.88 26.88
N GLY A 440 19.90 -2.16 27.27
CA GLY A 440 18.83 -3.11 27.03
C GLY A 440 18.72 -3.56 25.57
N LYS A 441 19.74 -3.37 24.72
CA LYS A 441 19.75 -3.87 23.34
C LYS A 441 20.32 -5.29 23.29
N PRO A 442 19.79 -6.20 22.45
CA PRO A 442 20.38 -7.53 22.27
C PRO A 442 21.85 -7.43 21.87
N LEU A 443 22.73 -8.23 22.52
CA LEU A 443 24.18 -8.20 22.26
C LEU A 443 24.56 -8.65 20.85
N HIS A 444 23.75 -9.53 20.26
CA HIS A 444 23.94 -10.06 18.91
C HIS A 444 22.68 -9.86 18.07
N PRO A 445 22.82 -9.74 16.73
CA PRO A 445 21.69 -9.79 15.83
C PRO A 445 20.91 -11.09 16.01
N ILE A 446 19.58 -10.99 16.01
CA ILE A 446 18.66 -12.13 16.07
C ILE A 446 17.70 -11.99 14.88
N GLU A 447 17.54 -13.05 14.11
CA GLU A 447 16.57 -13.16 13.02
C GLU A 447 15.73 -14.42 13.23
N ILE A 448 14.43 -14.25 13.43
CA ILE A 448 13.44 -15.34 13.34
C ILE A 448 12.78 -15.20 11.97
N THR A 449 12.92 -16.25 11.14
CA THR A 449 12.31 -16.22 9.81
C THR A 449 10.79 -16.31 9.92
N PRO A 450 10.01 -15.58 9.08
CA PRO A 450 8.56 -15.75 9.01
C PRO A 450 8.13 -17.18 8.63
N ARG A 451 9.03 -17.95 7.98
CA ARG A 451 8.84 -19.36 7.68
C ARG A 451 8.74 -20.22 8.95
N LEU A 452 9.50 -19.86 9.99
CA LEU A 452 9.47 -20.54 11.29
C LEU A 452 8.22 -20.12 12.08
N ALA A 453 7.98 -18.81 12.25
CA ALA A 453 6.92 -18.30 13.10
C ALA A 453 6.35 -16.95 12.65
N LEU A 454 5.03 -16.79 12.76
CA LEU A 454 4.30 -15.55 12.44
C LEU A 454 4.15 -14.58 13.61
N ASP A 455 4.16 -15.11 14.82
CA ASP A 455 3.99 -14.37 16.08
C ASP A 455 4.69 -15.13 17.22
N ALA A 456 4.72 -14.53 18.42
CA ALA A 456 5.35 -15.14 19.58
C ALA A 456 4.68 -16.46 20.01
N ALA A 457 3.37 -16.62 19.82
CA ALA A 457 2.68 -17.87 20.18
C ALA A 457 3.02 -18.98 19.18
N ASP A 458 3.05 -18.66 17.89
CA ASP A 458 3.51 -19.56 16.82
C ASP A 458 4.97 -19.99 17.04
N LEU A 459 5.82 -19.06 17.50
CA LEU A 459 7.19 -19.37 17.86
C LEU A 459 7.26 -20.32 19.07
N ALA A 460 6.46 -20.09 20.11
CA ALA A 460 6.44 -20.95 21.28
C ALA A 460 6.06 -22.40 20.92
N GLU A 461 5.06 -22.58 20.06
CA GLU A 461 4.65 -23.88 19.52
C GLU A 461 5.80 -24.56 18.74
N ARG A 462 6.56 -23.79 17.95
CA ARG A 462 7.63 -24.32 17.08
C ARG A 462 8.97 -24.53 17.77
N LEU A 463 9.30 -23.73 18.78
CA LEU A 463 10.56 -23.85 19.50
C LEU A 463 10.59 -25.08 20.40
N GLY A 464 9.46 -25.45 21.03
CA GLY A 464 9.41 -26.55 21.99
C GLY A 464 10.58 -26.50 22.99
N GLU A 465 11.31 -27.61 23.12
CA GLU A 465 12.47 -27.73 24.01
C GLU A 465 13.82 -27.36 23.36
N ARG A 466 13.83 -26.83 22.13
CA ARG A 466 15.06 -26.49 21.39
C ARG A 466 15.97 -25.60 22.24
N ARG A 467 17.20 -26.07 22.51
CA ARG A 467 18.22 -25.27 23.18
C ARG A 467 18.76 -24.21 22.21
N ILE A 468 18.84 -22.97 22.67
CA ILE A 468 19.31 -21.83 21.90
C ILE A 468 20.57 -21.29 22.56
N SER A 469 21.62 -21.10 21.78
CA SER A 469 22.87 -20.48 22.21
C SER A 469 22.96 -19.06 21.66
N PHE A 470 23.42 -18.12 22.50
CA PHE A 470 23.54 -16.71 22.17
C PHE A 470 25.00 -16.26 22.04
N GLY A 471 25.89 -17.14 21.59
CA GLY A 471 27.33 -16.82 21.44
C GLY A 471 27.71 -15.96 20.22
N GLY A 472 26.73 -15.54 19.41
CA GLY A 472 26.94 -14.78 18.18
C GLY A 472 25.61 -14.46 17.49
N PRO A 473 25.61 -14.00 16.22
CA PRO A 473 24.40 -13.81 15.44
C PRO A 473 23.53 -15.08 15.42
N LEU A 474 22.25 -14.94 15.75
CA LEU A 474 21.31 -16.06 15.87
C LEU A 474 20.27 -16.00 14.75
N LEU A 475 20.32 -16.97 13.85
CA LEU A 475 19.27 -17.22 12.86
C LEU A 475 18.42 -18.41 13.31
N LEU A 476 17.11 -18.23 13.37
CA LEU A 476 16.14 -19.28 13.61
C LEU A 476 15.24 -19.46 12.39
N ASP A 477 15.50 -20.52 11.65
CA ASP A 477 14.76 -20.99 10.48
C ASP A 477 13.95 -22.27 10.78
N ALA A 478 13.10 -22.61 9.81
CA ALA A 478 11.99 -23.57 9.92
C ALA A 478 12.42 -25.03 9.98
#